data_AF-A0AAD8YP92-F1
#
_entry.id   AF-A0AAD8YP92-F1
#
_cell.length_a   1.000
_cell.length_b   1.000
_cell.length_c   1.000
_cell.angle_alpha   90.00
_cell.angle_beta   90.00
_cell.angle_gamma   90.00
#
_symmetry.space_group_name_H-M   'P 1'
#
loop_
_entity.id
_entity.type
_entity.pdbx_description
1 polymer ?
#
loop_
_entity_poly.entity_id
_entity_poly.type
_entity_poly.pdbx_seq_one_letter_code
_entity_poly.pdbx_strand_id
1 'polypeptide(L)'
;MVVETHIHNDYVTGGYDLARRSGCPYVVSADDQVSFERHAVRDGDELSVGKMTVRVMSTPGHTDTHLSYVISEGDETPAVFTGGSLLYGSVGRTDLVDVARTDELTRAQFHSARRLATELPDATAVFPTHGFGSFCSSGAAAGGDGGTIGEEKQRNDALTTDDEDAFVEKLITNLTAYPAYYAHMGALNRTGPTAPDMTPPGPLHADELRTRIDAGEWIVDLRDRTAYAASHVHGSVGIALGTQFSTYVGWLMPWGTPLSLIGDTSEQVADAQRMLVRIGIDELQGAATGSAEDLSGGDPVSSYPRHTFAELPANIAAAGEATDGDAVILDVRRDDEYAAGHIPGAAHVPMHHLLERLDDLPAGQLWVHCASGYRASIAASLLDRAGRDVVFVDDDFSNAVDAGMTTHAS
;
A
#
# COMPACT_ATOMS: atom_id res chain seq x y z
N MET A 1 15.70 19.11 -15.55
CA MET A 1 14.27 18.84 -15.82
C MET A 1 13.80 17.85 -14.77
N VAL A 2 12.51 17.82 -14.51
CA VAL A 2 11.82 16.78 -13.73
C VAL A 2 10.77 16.17 -14.66
N VAL A 3 10.67 14.85 -14.71
CA VAL A 3 9.79 14.11 -15.64
C VAL A 3 8.83 13.24 -14.85
N GLU A 4 7.58 13.15 -15.31
CA GLU A 4 6.58 12.19 -14.81
C GLU A 4 6.36 11.10 -15.85
N THR A 5 6.37 9.83 -15.43
CA THR A 5 5.97 8.73 -16.34
C THR A 5 4.46 8.68 -16.51
N HIS A 6 3.70 9.03 -15.48
CA HIS A 6 2.24 9.10 -15.48
C HIS A 6 1.76 9.91 -14.28
N ILE A 7 0.46 10.20 -14.22
CA ILE A 7 -0.17 10.71 -13.01
C ILE A 7 -0.26 9.57 -11.99
N HIS A 8 0.54 9.65 -10.93
CA HIS A 8 0.63 8.60 -9.91
C HIS A 8 -0.66 8.41 -9.10
N ASN A 9 -0.93 7.16 -8.74
CA ASN A 9 -2.09 6.77 -7.93
C ASN A 9 -1.72 6.36 -6.50
N ASP A 10 -0.45 6.25 -6.16
CA ASP A 10 0.02 5.67 -4.89
C ASP A 10 0.81 6.63 -4.00
N TYR A 11 1.13 7.82 -4.50
CA TYR A 11 1.73 8.88 -3.71
C TYR A 11 1.42 10.25 -4.32
N VAL A 12 1.58 11.30 -3.53
CA VAL A 12 1.54 12.71 -3.97
C VAL A 12 2.91 13.07 -4.55
N THR A 13 2.95 13.45 -5.82
CA THR A 13 4.21 13.78 -6.50
C THR A 13 4.90 14.98 -5.87
N GLY A 14 6.21 14.87 -5.65
CA GLY A 14 7.06 16.03 -5.32
C GLY A 14 7.60 16.75 -6.57
N GLY A 15 7.30 16.22 -7.76
CA GLY A 15 7.93 16.65 -9.01
C GLY A 15 7.61 18.09 -9.39
N TYR A 16 6.36 18.50 -9.21
CA TYR A 16 5.91 19.86 -9.53
C TYR A 16 6.60 20.92 -8.65
N ASP A 17 6.59 20.74 -7.32
CA ASP A 17 7.27 21.64 -6.38
C ASP A 17 8.78 21.69 -6.64
N LEU A 18 9.42 20.52 -6.84
CA LEU A 18 10.84 20.43 -7.14
C LEU A 18 11.19 21.21 -8.41
N ALA A 19 10.44 21.02 -9.49
CA ALA A 19 10.66 21.72 -10.75
C ALA A 19 10.58 23.25 -10.57
N ARG A 20 9.57 23.74 -9.83
CA ARG A 20 9.41 25.16 -9.51
C ARG A 20 10.58 25.71 -8.71
N ARG A 21 11.01 25.02 -7.65
CA ARG A 21 12.10 25.47 -6.77
C ARG A 21 13.46 25.44 -7.44
N SER A 22 13.68 24.47 -8.33
CA SER A 22 14.91 24.34 -9.10
C SER A 22 14.91 25.19 -10.39
N GLY A 23 13.77 25.78 -10.77
CA GLY A 23 13.63 26.56 -11.99
C GLY A 23 13.81 25.73 -13.27
N CYS A 24 13.56 24.42 -13.22
CA CYS A 24 13.76 23.52 -14.36
C CYS A 24 12.41 23.09 -14.97
N PRO A 25 12.38 22.66 -16.24
CA PRO A 25 11.13 22.23 -16.87
C PRO A 25 10.51 21.03 -16.13
N TYR A 26 9.20 21.11 -15.88
CA TYR A 26 8.38 19.98 -15.42
C TYR A 26 7.71 19.31 -16.61
N VAL A 27 8.21 18.14 -16.98
CA VAL A 27 7.86 17.40 -18.19
C VAL A 27 6.76 16.39 -17.85
N VAL A 28 5.61 16.56 -18.48
CA VAL A 28 4.41 15.73 -18.27
C VAL A 28 3.75 15.49 -19.62
N SER A 29 3.03 14.38 -19.77
CA SER A 29 2.34 14.06 -21.01
C SER A 29 1.46 15.22 -21.48
N ALA A 30 1.52 15.51 -22.77
CA ALA A 30 0.67 16.52 -23.37
C ALA A 30 -0.82 16.12 -23.34
N ASP A 31 -1.14 14.84 -23.16
CA ASP A 31 -2.51 14.33 -23.06
C ASP A 31 -3.08 14.35 -21.63
N ASP A 32 -2.24 14.58 -20.62
CA ASP A 32 -2.72 14.69 -19.24
C ASP A 32 -3.54 15.96 -19.02
N GLN A 33 -4.69 15.78 -18.36
CA GLN A 33 -5.54 16.88 -17.90
C GLN A 33 -5.04 17.36 -16.54
N VAL A 34 -4.17 18.36 -16.54
CA VAL A 34 -3.59 18.97 -15.33
C VAL A 34 -3.90 20.46 -15.24
N SER A 35 -3.94 21.01 -14.02
CA SER A 35 -4.26 22.42 -13.78
C SER A 35 -3.04 23.34 -13.66
N PHE A 36 -1.84 22.83 -13.93
CA PHE A 36 -0.59 23.56 -13.82
C PHE A 36 0.13 23.68 -15.17
N GLU A 37 1.02 24.66 -15.26
CA GLU A 37 1.92 24.80 -16.41
C GLU A 37 2.90 23.62 -16.48
N ARG A 38 3.03 23.05 -17.68
CA ARG A 38 3.94 21.91 -17.95
C ARG A 38 4.72 22.13 -19.24
N HIS A 39 5.88 21.50 -19.31
CA HIS A 39 6.54 21.19 -20.57
C HIS A 39 5.88 19.92 -21.15
N ALA A 40 4.90 20.14 -22.03
CA ALA A 40 4.08 19.08 -22.60
C ALA A 40 4.88 18.26 -23.64
N VAL A 41 4.88 16.94 -23.50
CA VAL A 41 5.58 16.02 -24.44
C VAL A 41 4.68 14.91 -24.97
N ARG A 42 5.04 14.36 -26.12
CA ARG A 42 4.35 13.28 -26.84
C ARG A 42 5.33 12.19 -27.27
N ASP A 43 4.78 11.09 -27.78
CA ASP A 43 5.58 10.01 -28.38
C ASP A 43 6.56 10.56 -29.43
N GLY A 44 7.82 10.14 -29.33
CA GLY A 44 8.87 10.53 -30.26
C GLY A 44 9.52 11.88 -30.00
N ASP A 45 9.01 12.69 -29.06
CA ASP A 45 9.69 13.92 -28.66
C ASP A 45 11.07 13.60 -28.06
N GLU A 46 12.04 14.48 -28.31
CA GLU A 46 13.38 14.38 -27.77
C GLU A 46 13.73 15.63 -26.96
N LEU A 47 14.23 15.42 -25.75
CA LEU A 47 14.71 16.47 -24.86
C LEU A 47 16.21 16.31 -24.64
N SER A 48 16.92 17.43 -24.45
CA SER A 48 18.37 17.39 -24.19
C SER A 48 18.69 17.81 -22.76
N VAL A 49 19.56 17.05 -22.09
CA VAL A 49 20.14 17.37 -20.78
C VAL A 49 21.65 17.27 -20.87
N GLY A 50 22.32 18.40 -21.12
CA GLY A 50 23.75 18.39 -21.38
C GLY A 50 24.06 17.59 -22.65
N LYS A 51 24.75 16.45 -22.48
CA LYS A 51 25.08 15.52 -23.59
C LYS A 51 24.07 14.38 -23.75
N MET A 52 23.16 14.21 -22.79
CA MET A 52 22.16 13.16 -22.82
C MET A 52 20.97 13.59 -23.67
N THR A 53 20.46 12.66 -24.46
CA THR A 53 19.15 12.76 -25.12
C THR A 53 18.15 11.92 -24.35
N VAL A 54 16.98 12.48 -24.08
CA VAL A 54 15.85 11.81 -23.46
C VAL A 54 14.75 11.70 -24.52
N ARG A 55 14.58 10.50 -25.10
CA ARG A 55 13.51 10.20 -26.06
C ARG A 55 12.28 9.72 -25.32
N VAL A 56 11.14 10.32 -25.63
CA VAL A 56 9.83 9.98 -25.06
C VAL A 56 9.21 8.83 -25.86
N MET A 57 8.75 7.80 -25.16
CA MET A 57 7.97 6.69 -25.73
C MET A 57 6.62 6.59 -25.04
N SER A 58 5.53 6.70 -25.79
CA SER A 58 4.19 6.40 -25.29
C SER A 58 4.04 4.91 -25.01
N THR A 59 3.66 4.59 -23.78
CA THR A 59 3.56 3.22 -23.27
C THR A 59 2.28 3.04 -22.44
N PRO A 60 1.10 3.26 -23.04
CA PRO A 60 -0.19 3.19 -22.35
C PRO A 60 -0.45 1.79 -21.80
N GLY A 61 -1.27 1.73 -20.77
CA GLY A 61 -1.67 0.50 -20.09
C GLY A 61 -1.96 0.79 -18.63
N HIS A 62 -0.91 0.92 -17.82
CA HIS A 62 -1.04 1.31 -16.42
C HIS A 62 -1.87 2.59 -16.25
N THR A 63 -1.66 3.57 -17.15
CA THR A 63 -2.57 4.69 -17.38
C THR A 63 -2.70 4.95 -18.88
N ASP A 64 -3.72 5.70 -19.29
CA ASP A 64 -3.96 6.08 -20.70
C ASP A 64 -2.80 6.85 -21.33
N THR A 65 -2.16 7.71 -20.54
CA THR A 65 -1.19 8.71 -20.99
C THR A 65 0.24 8.34 -20.60
N HIS A 66 0.45 7.11 -20.13
CA HIS A 66 1.73 6.64 -19.60
C HIS A 66 2.86 6.80 -20.63
N LEU A 67 4.00 7.30 -20.17
CA LEU A 67 5.23 7.51 -20.93
C LEU A 67 6.40 6.75 -20.29
N SER A 68 7.29 6.26 -21.14
CA SER A 68 8.62 5.79 -20.78
C SER A 68 9.68 6.73 -21.39
N TYR A 69 10.82 6.85 -20.71
CA TYR A 69 11.89 7.76 -21.11
C TYR A 69 13.17 6.98 -21.39
N VAL A 70 13.62 7.01 -22.64
CA VAL A 70 14.87 6.37 -23.07
C VAL A 70 15.98 7.41 -23.02
N ILE A 71 17.02 7.15 -22.23
CA ILE A 71 18.16 8.04 -22.04
C ILE A 71 19.38 7.46 -22.76
N SER A 72 19.98 8.26 -23.63
CA SER A 72 21.22 7.90 -24.34
C SER A 72 22.25 9.04 -24.28
N GLU A 73 23.54 8.68 -24.36
CA GLU A 73 24.65 9.61 -24.57
C GLU A 73 25.54 9.08 -25.70
N GLY A 74 25.51 9.73 -26.87
CA GLY A 74 26.27 9.29 -28.04
C GLY A 74 25.89 7.88 -28.51
N ASP A 75 26.90 7.03 -28.70
CA ASP A 75 26.75 5.63 -29.15
C ASP A 75 26.68 4.63 -27.98
N GLU A 76 26.54 5.11 -26.73
CA GLU A 76 26.42 4.24 -25.57
C GLU A 76 25.06 3.50 -25.55
N THR A 77 25.05 2.31 -24.93
CA THR A 77 23.81 1.56 -24.72
C THR A 77 22.85 2.40 -23.87
N PRO A 78 21.59 2.62 -24.33
CA PRO A 78 20.67 3.47 -23.59
C PRO A 78 20.17 2.78 -22.31
N ALA A 79 19.67 3.60 -21.38
CA ALA A 79 18.84 3.19 -20.26
C ALA A 79 17.37 3.57 -20.55
N VAL A 80 16.40 2.84 -19.99
CA VAL A 80 14.98 3.19 -20.10
C VAL A 80 14.31 3.25 -18.73
N PHE A 81 13.66 4.37 -18.45
CA PHE A 81 12.77 4.54 -17.31
C PHE A 81 11.36 4.15 -17.74
N THR A 82 10.90 2.97 -17.30
CA THR A 82 9.70 2.31 -17.82
C THR A 82 8.43 2.63 -17.05
N GLY A 83 8.53 3.31 -15.91
CA GLY A 83 7.37 3.61 -15.08
C GLY A 83 6.65 2.34 -14.63
N GLY A 84 5.31 2.37 -14.70
CA GLY A 84 4.45 1.21 -14.50
C GLY A 84 4.31 0.32 -15.74
N SER A 85 4.79 0.73 -16.92
CA SER A 85 4.55 -0.03 -18.16
C SER A 85 5.38 -1.32 -18.27
N LEU A 86 6.54 -1.41 -17.64
CA LEU A 86 7.33 -2.64 -17.62
C LEU A 86 8.04 -2.71 -16.26
N LEU A 87 7.69 -3.72 -15.48
CA LEU A 87 8.30 -4.01 -14.19
C LEU A 87 9.20 -5.26 -14.32
N TYR A 88 9.94 -5.58 -13.28
CA TYR A 88 10.76 -6.80 -13.27
C TYR A 88 9.88 -8.06 -13.24
N GLY A 89 9.83 -8.79 -14.36
CA GLY A 89 9.07 -10.03 -14.51
C GLY A 89 7.55 -9.85 -14.67
N SER A 90 7.05 -8.62 -14.65
CA SER A 90 5.62 -8.31 -14.79
C SER A 90 5.39 -6.90 -15.35
N VAL A 91 4.16 -6.41 -15.27
CA VAL A 91 3.77 -5.04 -15.64
C VAL A 91 2.97 -4.40 -14.50
N GLY A 92 2.70 -3.10 -14.62
CA GLY A 92 1.77 -2.41 -13.74
C GLY A 92 0.34 -2.88 -13.94
N ARG A 93 -0.46 -2.78 -12.88
CA ARG A 93 -1.90 -3.04 -12.93
C ARG A 93 -2.63 -2.02 -13.82
N THR A 94 -3.78 -2.41 -14.34
CA THR A 94 -4.50 -1.68 -15.41
C THR A 94 -5.93 -1.28 -15.02
N ASP A 95 -6.32 -1.51 -13.77
CA ASP A 95 -7.67 -1.28 -13.24
C ASP A 95 -7.80 -0.02 -12.37
N LEU A 96 -6.72 0.77 -12.21
CA LEU A 96 -6.73 1.99 -11.39
C LEU A 96 -7.40 3.20 -12.05
N VAL A 97 -7.43 3.24 -13.38
CA VAL A 97 -8.05 4.34 -14.14
C VAL A 97 -9.57 4.21 -14.11
N ASP A 98 -10.07 3.06 -14.55
CA ASP A 98 -11.48 2.69 -14.56
C ASP A 98 -11.59 1.17 -14.69
N VAL A 99 -12.29 0.52 -13.75
CA VAL A 99 -12.50 -0.93 -13.75
C VAL A 99 -13.21 -1.41 -15.02
N ALA A 100 -14.05 -0.58 -15.64
CA ALA A 100 -14.72 -0.91 -16.90
C ALA A 100 -13.75 -0.96 -18.09
N ARG A 101 -12.56 -0.37 -17.95
CA ARG A 101 -11.53 -0.28 -19.00
C ARG A 101 -10.33 -1.18 -18.75
N THR A 102 -10.36 -2.01 -17.70
CA THR A 102 -9.26 -2.91 -17.35
C THR A 102 -8.82 -3.81 -18.52
N ASP A 103 -9.76 -4.38 -19.28
CA ASP A 103 -9.44 -5.22 -20.45
C ASP A 103 -8.69 -4.41 -21.53
N GLU A 104 -9.26 -3.27 -21.94
CA GLU A 104 -8.69 -2.35 -22.93
C GLU A 104 -7.26 -1.91 -22.53
N LEU A 105 -7.09 -1.49 -21.28
CA LEU A 105 -5.80 -1.04 -20.75
C LEU A 105 -4.79 -2.19 -20.60
N THR A 106 -5.26 -3.41 -20.33
CA THR A 106 -4.40 -4.60 -20.30
C THR A 106 -3.84 -4.94 -21.67
N ARG A 107 -4.66 -4.83 -22.71
CA ARG A 107 -4.21 -5.00 -24.11
C ARG A 107 -3.22 -3.93 -24.52
N ALA A 108 -3.51 -2.67 -24.17
CA ALA A 108 -2.55 -1.58 -24.37
C ALA A 108 -1.22 -1.86 -23.65
N GLN A 109 -1.27 -2.37 -22.42
CA GLN A 109 -0.09 -2.71 -21.62
C GLN A 109 0.77 -3.80 -22.27
N PHE A 110 0.14 -4.83 -22.84
CA PHE A 110 0.79 -5.89 -23.60
C PHE A 110 1.56 -5.35 -24.82
N HIS A 111 0.91 -4.48 -25.60
CA HIS A 111 1.55 -3.85 -26.77
C HIS A 111 2.69 -2.91 -26.36
N SER A 112 2.52 -2.13 -25.30
CA SER A 112 3.54 -1.21 -24.79
C SER A 112 4.81 -1.93 -24.34
N ALA A 113 4.67 -3.03 -23.59
CA ALA A 113 5.80 -3.86 -23.18
C ALA A 113 6.54 -4.43 -24.41
N ARG A 114 5.81 -4.97 -25.39
CA ARG A 114 6.40 -5.53 -26.62
C ARG A 114 7.05 -4.47 -27.51
N ARG A 115 6.51 -3.25 -27.54
CA ARG A 115 7.13 -2.12 -28.22
C ARG A 115 8.49 -1.79 -27.63
N LEU A 116 8.57 -1.63 -26.30
CA LEU A 116 9.84 -1.42 -25.58
C LEU A 116 10.86 -2.50 -25.92
N ALA A 117 10.43 -3.77 -25.87
CA ALA A 117 11.29 -4.90 -26.18
C ALA A 117 11.75 -4.94 -27.65
N THR A 118 10.95 -4.43 -28.57
CA THR A 118 11.25 -4.43 -30.02
C THR A 118 12.17 -3.28 -30.42
N GLU A 119 11.95 -2.08 -29.87
CA GLU A 119 12.69 -0.87 -30.24
C GLU A 119 14.03 -0.72 -29.52
N LEU A 120 14.22 -1.37 -28.36
CA LEU A 120 15.41 -1.20 -27.54
C LEU A 120 16.37 -2.41 -27.63
N PRO A 121 17.69 -2.17 -27.64
CA PRO A 121 18.69 -3.23 -27.55
C PRO A 121 18.52 -4.10 -26.30
N ASP A 122 18.86 -5.39 -26.40
CA ASP A 122 18.76 -6.31 -25.26
C ASP A 122 19.58 -5.86 -24.03
N ALA A 123 20.71 -5.17 -24.27
CA ALA A 123 21.57 -4.67 -23.20
C ALA A 123 21.02 -3.41 -22.49
N THR A 124 19.88 -2.85 -22.94
CA THR A 124 19.28 -1.66 -22.34
C THR A 124 18.81 -1.95 -20.92
N ALA A 125 19.35 -1.19 -19.96
CA ALA A 125 18.95 -1.27 -18.55
C ALA A 125 17.54 -0.71 -18.36
N VAL A 126 16.73 -1.41 -17.56
CA VAL A 126 15.33 -1.10 -17.27
C VAL A 126 15.23 -0.51 -15.85
N PHE A 127 14.52 0.61 -15.72
CA PHE A 127 14.29 1.31 -14.45
C PHE A 127 12.78 1.58 -14.24
N PRO A 128 12.06 0.67 -13.58
CA PRO A 128 10.63 0.85 -13.27
C PRO A 128 10.40 1.86 -12.13
N THR A 129 9.16 2.33 -11.95
CA THR A 129 8.80 3.17 -10.78
C THR A 129 8.61 2.38 -9.49
N HIS A 130 8.23 1.09 -9.59
CA HIS A 130 7.94 0.25 -8.44
C HIS A 130 8.67 -1.09 -8.53
N GLY A 131 9.00 -1.64 -7.36
CA GLY A 131 9.58 -2.97 -7.20
C GLY A 131 8.65 -3.92 -6.42
N PHE A 132 9.23 -5.02 -5.94
CA PHE A 132 8.54 -6.04 -5.15
C PHE A 132 7.75 -5.45 -3.96
N GLY A 133 6.50 -5.88 -3.80
CA GLY A 133 5.64 -5.47 -2.68
C GLY A 133 4.82 -4.20 -2.90
N SER A 134 4.91 -3.55 -4.06
CA SER A 134 3.98 -2.47 -4.43
C SER A 134 2.60 -3.01 -4.80
N PHE A 135 1.54 -2.36 -4.32
CA PHE A 135 0.16 -2.67 -4.73
C PHE A 135 -0.16 -2.20 -6.16
N CYS A 136 0.78 -1.50 -6.83
CA CYS A 136 0.70 -1.13 -8.25
C CYS A 136 1.17 -2.25 -9.20
N SER A 137 1.77 -3.33 -8.71
CA SER A 137 2.13 -4.50 -9.54
C SER A 137 1.02 -5.55 -9.56
N SER A 138 0.77 -6.16 -10.71
CA SER A 138 -0.23 -7.22 -10.93
C SER A 138 0.28 -8.65 -10.65
N GLY A 139 1.35 -8.79 -9.89
CA GLY A 139 1.97 -10.08 -9.56
C GLY A 139 3.24 -9.93 -8.73
N ALA A 140 3.82 -11.05 -8.30
CA ALA A 140 5.12 -11.05 -7.62
C ALA A 140 6.21 -10.62 -8.61
N ALA A 141 6.55 -9.34 -8.64
CA ALA A 141 7.72 -8.86 -9.36
C ALA A 141 8.92 -9.73 -8.93
N ALA A 142 9.54 -10.44 -9.87
CA ALA A 142 10.60 -11.37 -9.48
C ALA A 142 11.79 -10.55 -9.00
N GLY A 143 12.23 -10.82 -7.76
CA GLY A 143 13.21 -10.01 -7.04
C GLY A 143 14.46 -9.69 -7.85
N GLY A 144 14.93 -8.45 -7.74
CA GLY A 144 16.15 -7.96 -8.35
C GLY A 144 16.23 -6.43 -8.26
N ASP A 145 17.42 -5.90 -7.96
CA ASP A 145 17.70 -4.46 -7.92
C ASP A 145 18.04 -3.89 -9.31
N GLY A 146 17.89 -4.70 -10.37
CA GLY A 146 18.29 -4.38 -11.72
C GLY A 146 17.77 -5.40 -12.73
N GLY A 147 17.65 -4.98 -13.99
CA GLY A 147 17.32 -5.84 -15.11
C GLY A 147 17.50 -5.13 -16.44
N THR A 148 17.55 -5.91 -17.52
CA THR A 148 17.69 -5.43 -18.90
C THR A 148 16.51 -5.87 -19.77
N ILE A 149 16.31 -5.20 -20.90
CA ILE A 149 15.30 -5.60 -21.89
C ILE A 149 15.48 -7.06 -22.32
N GLY A 150 16.71 -7.52 -22.50
CA GLY A 150 17.03 -8.90 -22.88
C GLY A 150 16.66 -9.93 -21.81
N GLU A 151 16.78 -9.58 -20.53
CA GLU A 151 16.34 -10.42 -19.41
C GLU A 151 14.82 -10.42 -19.29
N GLU A 152 14.16 -9.27 -19.45
CA GLU A 152 12.69 -9.19 -19.44
C GLU A 152 12.09 -10.03 -20.57
N LYS A 153 12.69 -10.04 -21.77
CA LYS A 153 12.24 -10.92 -22.88
C LYS A 153 12.20 -12.40 -22.52
N GLN A 154 12.99 -12.85 -21.55
CA GLN A 154 13.08 -14.26 -21.15
C GLN A 154 12.13 -14.63 -20.00
N ARG A 155 11.64 -13.65 -19.23
CA ARG A 155 10.93 -13.92 -17.97
C ARG A 155 9.65 -13.11 -17.75
N ASN A 156 9.47 -11.99 -18.43
CA ASN A 156 8.35 -11.09 -18.20
C ASN A 156 7.10 -11.63 -18.87
N ASP A 157 6.02 -11.79 -18.10
CA ASP A 157 4.76 -12.37 -18.58
C ASP A 157 4.22 -11.69 -19.86
N ALA A 158 4.37 -10.36 -19.99
CA ALA A 158 3.92 -9.62 -21.17
C ALA A 158 4.77 -9.90 -22.43
N LEU A 159 5.98 -10.42 -22.26
CA LEU A 159 6.93 -10.71 -23.34
C LEU A 159 7.03 -12.20 -23.65
N THR A 160 6.79 -13.07 -22.67
CA THR A 160 6.87 -14.53 -22.78
C THR A 160 5.52 -15.19 -23.10
N THR A 161 4.39 -14.49 -22.90
CA THR A 161 3.07 -14.97 -23.31
C THR A 161 2.78 -14.53 -24.75
N ASP A 162 2.73 -15.47 -25.69
CA ASP A 162 2.55 -15.17 -27.11
C ASP A 162 1.12 -14.69 -27.46
N ASP A 163 0.12 -15.21 -26.74
CA ASP A 163 -1.29 -14.91 -26.95
C ASP A 163 -1.74 -13.74 -26.08
N GLU A 164 -2.30 -12.70 -26.70
CA GLU A 164 -2.74 -11.48 -26.00
C GLU A 164 -3.91 -11.78 -25.06
N ASP A 165 -4.89 -12.60 -25.47
CA ASP A 165 -6.05 -12.93 -24.65
C ASP A 165 -5.63 -13.71 -23.39
N ALA A 166 -4.71 -14.66 -23.54
CA ALA A 166 -4.14 -15.41 -22.41
C ALA A 166 -3.38 -14.48 -21.45
N PHE A 167 -2.65 -13.48 -21.95
CA PHE A 167 -2.00 -12.48 -21.11
C PHE A 167 -3.04 -11.64 -20.35
N VAL A 168 -4.09 -11.18 -21.04
CA VAL A 168 -5.17 -10.37 -20.45
C VAL A 168 -5.87 -11.14 -19.35
N GLU A 169 -6.29 -12.38 -19.62
CA GLU A 169 -6.94 -13.25 -18.65
C GLU A 169 -6.05 -13.48 -17.42
N LYS A 170 -4.77 -13.80 -17.64
CA LYS A 170 -3.79 -14.02 -16.56
C LYS A 170 -3.60 -12.76 -15.71
N LEU A 171 -3.43 -11.59 -16.34
CA LEU A 171 -3.18 -10.34 -15.63
C LEU A 171 -4.38 -9.98 -14.74
N ILE A 172 -5.58 -9.98 -15.32
CA ILE A 172 -6.81 -9.59 -14.64
C ILE A 172 -7.13 -10.54 -13.49
N THR A 173 -6.92 -11.84 -13.67
CA THR A 173 -7.14 -12.84 -12.62
C THR A 173 -6.19 -12.66 -11.43
N ASN A 174 -5.01 -12.10 -11.65
CA ASN A 174 -4.02 -11.83 -10.59
C ASN A 174 -4.16 -10.46 -9.92
N LEU A 175 -5.12 -9.62 -10.36
CA LEU A 175 -5.36 -8.33 -9.71
C LEU A 175 -5.98 -8.56 -8.34
N THR A 176 -5.37 -7.94 -7.33
CA THR A 176 -5.83 -7.97 -5.94
C THR A 176 -6.21 -6.57 -5.46
N ALA A 177 -6.83 -6.51 -4.28
CA ALA A 177 -7.21 -5.26 -3.63
C ALA A 177 -6.01 -4.30 -3.47
N TYR A 178 -6.28 -3.01 -3.58
CA TYR A 178 -5.31 -1.93 -3.41
C TYR A 178 -5.77 -0.91 -2.37
N PRO A 179 -4.85 -0.10 -1.83
CA PRO A 179 -5.18 0.90 -0.82
C PRO A 179 -6.26 1.88 -1.25
N ALA A 180 -7.25 2.08 -0.38
CA ALA A 180 -8.38 2.96 -0.63
C ALA A 180 -7.94 4.40 -0.98
N TYR A 181 -6.85 4.90 -0.39
CA TYR A 181 -6.35 6.23 -0.68
C TYR A 181 -5.94 6.45 -2.15
N TYR A 182 -5.72 5.39 -2.94
CA TYR A 182 -5.35 5.51 -4.35
C TYR A 182 -6.39 6.27 -5.17
N ALA A 183 -7.66 6.24 -4.75
CA ALA A 183 -8.76 6.98 -5.37
C ALA A 183 -8.55 8.51 -5.32
N HIS A 184 -7.72 9.02 -4.40
CA HIS A 184 -7.50 10.45 -4.19
C HIS A 184 -6.21 10.96 -4.85
N MET A 185 -5.19 10.10 -5.01
CA MET A 185 -3.85 10.52 -5.42
C MET A 185 -3.83 11.13 -6.82
N GLY A 186 -4.50 10.49 -7.79
CA GLY A 186 -4.55 11.03 -9.14
C GLY A 186 -5.19 12.42 -9.23
N ALA A 187 -6.22 12.68 -8.41
CA ALA A 187 -6.85 14.00 -8.34
C ALA A 187 -5.89 15.05 -7.75
N LEU A 188 -5.22 14.73 -6.63
CA LEU A 188 -4.23 15.62 -6.02
C LEU A 188 -3.07 15.91 -6.98
N ASN A 189 -2.54 14.88 -7.63
CA ASN A 189 -1.41 15.01 -8.56
C ASN A 189 -1.75 15.84 -9.79
N ARG A 190 -3.00 15.82 -10.27
CA ARG A 190 -3.46 16.70 -11.36
C ARG A 190 -3.52 18.18 -10.97
N THR A 191 -3.58 18.50 -9.68
CA THR A 191 -3.62 19.90 -9.22
C THR A 191 -2.26 20.59 -9.14
N GLY A 192 -1.17 19.81 -9.18
CA GLY A 192 0.19 20.34 -9.02
C GLY A 192 0.48 20.61 -7.54
N PRO A 193 0.62 19.56 -6.72
CA PRO A 193 0.83 19.69 -5.29
C PRO A 193 2.12 20.47 -4.99
N THR A 194 2.07 21.33 -3.97
CA THR A 194 3.24 22.05 -3.45
C THR A 194 3.95 21.23 -2.38
N ALA A 195 5.09 21.72 -1.88
CA ALA A 195 5.74 21.12 -0.71
C ALA A 195 4.73 20.92 0.44
N PRO A 196 4.73 19.73 1.09
CA PRO A 196 3.86 19.48 2.23
C PRO A 196 4.28 20.32 3.45
N ASP A 197 3.33 20.62 4.33
CA ASP A 197 3.64 21.19 5.64
C ASP A 197 4.25 20.10 6.54
N MET A 198 5.48 20.35 6.97
CA MET A 198 6.23 19.47 7.88
C MET A 198 6.38 20.09 9.27
N THR A 199 5.57 21.10 9.60
CA THR A 199 5.50 21.66 10.95
C THR A 199 5.10 20.55 11.92
N PRO A 200 5.85 20.32 13.01
CA PRO A 200 5.49 19.29 13.98
C PRO A 200 4.08 19.54 14.52
N PRO A 201 3.24 18.50 14.65
CA PRO A 201 1.91 18.65 15.20
C PRO A 201 1.96 19.18 16.65
N GLY A 202 0.93 19.93 17.04
CA GLY A 202 0.82 20.46 18.40
C GLY A 202 0.69 19.34 19.44
N PRO A 203 1.19 19.55 20.68
CA PRO A 203 1.06 18.54 21.73
C PRO A 203 -0.41 18.34 22.10
N LEU A 204 -0.81 17.09 22.33
CA LEU A 204 -2.11 16.72 22.90
C LEU A 204 -1.97 16.29 24.34
N HIS A 205 -2.91 16.73 25.16
CA HIS A 205 -3.04 16.29 26.54
C HIS A 205 -4.11 15.21 26.70
N ALA A 206 -4.05 14.48 27.81
CA ALA A 206 -4.89 13.32 28.07
C ALA A 206 -6.39 13.63 28.03
N ASP A 207 -6.80 14.80 28.52
CA ASP A 207 -8.17 15.30 28.52
C ASP A 207 -8.71 15.61 27.11
N GLU A 208 -7.82 15.94 26.18
CA GLU A 208 -8.17 16.16 24.77
C GLU A 208 -8.38 14.85 24.01
N LEU A 209 -7.56 13.82 24.30
CA LEU A 209 -7.57 12.55 23.56
C LEU A 209 -8.94 11.88 23.60
N ARG A 210 -9.55 11.78 24.79
CA ARG A 210 -10.87 11.14 24.92
C ARG A 210 -11.94 11.90 24.15
N THR A 211 -11.96 13.23 24.30
CA THR A 211 -12.92 14.11 23.61
C THR A 211 -12.82 13.96 22.09
N ARG A 212 -11.59 13.87 21.55
CA ARG A 212 -11.33 13.70 20.11
C ARG A 212 -11.77 12.34 19.61
N ILE A 213 -11.48 11.26 20.35
CA ILE A 213 -11.94 9.90 20.04
C ILE A 213 -13.47 9.87 19.97
N ASP A 214 -14.15 10.46 20.94
CA ASP A 214 -15.62 10.55 20.98
C ASP A 214 -16.21 11.38 19.84
N ALA A 215 -15.45 12.36 19.34
CA ALA A 215 -15.82 13.16 18.17
C ALA A 215 -15.57 12.43 16.82
N GLY A 216 -15.03 11.21 16.85
CA GLY A 216 -14.73 10.41 15.66
C GLY A 216 -13.36 10.67 15.03
N GLU A 217 -12.49 11.44 15.69
CA GLU A 217 -11.09 11.58 15.27
C GLU A 217 -10.38 10.22 15.31
N TRP A 218 -9.48 9.98 14.36
CA TRP A 218 -8.58 8.85 14.43
C TRP A 218 -7.36 9.22 15.27
N ILE A 219 -7.17 8.51 16.38
CA ILE A 219 -5.95 8.58 17.19
C ILE A 219 -5.14 7.33 16.90
N VAL A 220 -4.07 7.46 16.12
CA VAL A 220 -3.21 6.33 15.72
C VAL A 220 -2.01 6.23 16.64
N ASP A 221 -1.88 5.09 17.31
CA ASP A 221 -0.73 4.76 18.17
C ASP A 221 0.34 4.02 17.36
N LEU A 222 1.53 4.62 17.32
CA LEU A 222 2.68 4.22 16.53
C LEU A 222 3.56 3.17 17.21
N ARG A 223 3.30 2.87 18.49
CA ARG A 223 4.12 1.99 19.32
C ARG A 223 4.14 0.56 18.78
N ASP A 224 5.12 -0.21 19.25
CA ASP A 224 5.20 -1.63 18.93
C ASP A 224 3.89 -2.35 19.29
N ARG A 225 3.46 -3.26 18.42
CA ARG A 225 2.19 -3.99 18.57
C ARG A 225 2.09 -4.80 19.87
N THR A 226 3.21 -5.24 20.43
CA THR A 226 3.24 -5.94 21.73
C THR A 226 2.96 -4.97 22.86
N ALA A 227 3.58 -3.79 22.83
CA ALA A 227 3.37 -2.74 23.82
C ALA A 227 1.93 -2.21 23.77
N TYR A 228 1.39 -2.00 22.56
CA TYR A 228 0.01 -1.58 22.35
C TYR A 228 -1.00 -2.60 22.91
N ALA A 229 -0.86 -3.88 22.54
CA ALA A 229 -1.76 -4.95 23.02
C ALA A 229 -1.78 -5.06 24.55
N ALA A 230 -0.64 -4.82 25.21
CA ALA A 230 -0.51 -4.89 26.67
C ALA A 230 -1.17 -3.70 27.41
N SER A 231 -1.12 -2.49 26.83
CA SER A 231 -1.73 -1.28 27.40
C SER A 231 -1.82 -0.15 26.37
N HIS A 232 -3.03 0.34 26.11
CA HIS A 232 -3.29 1.45 25.18
C HIS A 232 -4.46 2.34 25.61
N VAL A 233 -4.51 3.55 25.04
CA VAL A 233 -5.62 4.49 25.24
C VAL A 233 -6.89 3.92 24.60
N HIS A 234 -7.95 3.76 25.38
CA HIS A 234 -9.21 3.19 24.92
C HIS A 234 -9.78 3.96 23.70
N GLY A 235 -10.04 3.24 22.61
CA GLY A 235 -10.58 3.80 21.36
C GLY A 235 -9.53 4.38 20.39
N SER A 236 -8.24 4.32 20.74
CA SER A 236 -7.15 4.54 19.77
C SER A 236 -7.05 3.38 18.78
N VAL A 237 -6.24 3.52 17.73
CA VAL A 237 -5.97 2.48 16.73
C VAL A 237 -4.47 2.20 16.70
N GLY A 238 -4.08 0.95 16.94
CA GLY A 238 -2.68 0.52 16.96
C GLY A 238 -2.18 0.22 15.54
N ILE A 239 -1.32 1.08 15.00
CA ILE A 239 -0.62 0.86 13.74
C ILE A 239 0.85 1.15 13.95
N ALA A 240 1.60 0.11 14.32
CA ALA A 240 3.02 0.21 14.59
C ALA A 240 3.76 0.85 13.41
N LEU A 241 4.62 1.83 13.72
CA LEU A 241 5.41 2.51 12.70
C LEU A 241 6.36 1.52 12.03
N GLY A 242 6.28 1.46 10.71
CA GLY A 242 7.07 0.58 9.87
C GLY A 242 6.82 0.90 8.40
N THR A 243 7.41 0.14 7.49
CA THR A 243 7.35 0.42 6.04
C THR A 243 5.94 0.50 5.46
N GLN A 244 4.98 -0.21 6.06
CA GLN A 244 3.58 -0.27 5.62
C GLN A 244 2.65 0.66 6.41
N PHE A 245 3.18 1.46 7.34
CA PHE A 245 2.38 2.31 8.23
C PHE A 245 1.41 3.22 7.47
N SER A 246 1.92 4.09 6.59
CA SER A 246 1.07 5.01 5.83
C SER A 246 0.11 4.28 4.91
N THR A 247 0.53 3.15 4.33
CA THR A 247 -0.34 2.31 3.50
C THR A 247 -1.60 1.90 4.26
N TYR A 248 -1.47 1.33 5.47
CA TYR A 248 -2.64 0.88 6.23
C TYR A 248 -3.43 2.01 6.85
N VAL A 249 -2.79 3.11 7.26
CA VAL A 249 -3.54 4.32 7.67
C VAL A 249 -4.40 4.80 6.51
N GLY A 250 -3.83 5.01 5.33
CA GLY A 250 -4.56 5.47 4.13
C GLY A 250 -5.53 4.43 3.55
N TRP A 251 -5.38 3.15 3.87
CA TRP A 251 -6.33 2.12 3.44
C TRP A 251 -7.57 2.08 4.34
N LEU A 252 -7.36 2.17 5.66
CA LEU A 252 -8.41 1.88 6.64
C LEU A 252 -9.13 3.13 7.14
N MET A 253 -8.42 4.24 7.26
CA MET A 253 -9.01 5.48 7.74
C MET A 253 -9.93 6.06 6.65
N PRO A 254 -11.20 6.37 6.95
CA PRO A 254 -12.06 7.09 6.02
C PRO A 254 -11.40 8.41 5.60
N TRP A 255 -11.34 8.67 4.30
CA TRP A 255 -10.60 9.82 3.77
C TRP A 255 -11.14 11.16 4.33
N GLY A 256 -10.23 12.04 4.74
CA GLY A 256 -10.58 13.34 5.33
C GLY A 256 -10.97 13.29 6.81
N THR A 257 -10.93 12.12 7.46
CA THR A 257 -11.06 12.02 8.91
C THR A 257 -9.90 12.75 9.59
N PRO A 258 -10.16 13.58 10.63
CA PRO A 258 -9.09 14.19 11.42
C PRO A 258 -8.19 13.11 12.04
N LEU A 259 -6.88 13.36 12.08
CA LEU A 259 -5.87 12.39 12.50
C LEU A 259 -4.90 13.02 13.51
N SER A 260 -4.68 12.34 14.62
CA SER A 260 -3.60 12.61 15.57
C SER A 260 -2.80 11.35 15.87
N LEU A 261 -1.57 11.55 16.35
CA LEU A 261 -0.62 10.46 16.56
C LEU A 261 -0.23 10.32 18.03
N ILE A 262 -0.09 9.07 18.49
CA ILE A 262 0.57 8.74 19.76
C ILE A 262 1.88 8.03 19.42
N GLY A 263 3.00 8.44 20.00
CA GLY A 263 4.29 7.76 19.80
C GLY A 263 5.13 7.70 21.07
N ASP A 264 6.16 6.86 21.08
CA ASP A 264 7.15 6.81 22.15
C ASP A 264 8.02 8.07 22.17
N THR A 265 8.27 8.67 20.99
CA THR A 265 9.11 9.86 20.84
C THR A 265 8.57 10.83 19.79
N SER A 266 8.95 12.10 19.89
CA SER A 266 8.64 13.11 18.87
C SER A 266 9.29 12.80 17.52
N GLU A 267 10.41 12.06 17.50
CA GLU A 267 11.07 11.62 16.27
C GLU A 267 10.23 10.57 15.55
N GLN A 268 9.66 9.61 16.29
CA GLN A 268 8.73 8.63 15.74
C GLN A 268 7.50 9.31 15.11
N VAL A 269 6.95 10.33 15.77
CA VAL A 269 5.85 11.14 15.25
C VAL A 269 6.27 11.88 13.97
N ALA A 270 7.46 12.49 13.92
CA ALA A 270 7.96 13.19 12.74
C ALA A 270 8.18 12.26 11.54
N ASP A 271 8.64 11.02 11.79
CA ASP A 271 8.79 10.00 10.76
C ASP A 271 7.42 9.54 10.22
N ALA A 272 6.45 9.31 11.11
CA ALA A 272 5.07 9.00 10.73
C ALA A 272 4.45 10.14 9.89
N GLN A 273 4.60 11.40 10.32
CA GLN A 273 4.16 12.58 9.56
C GLN A 273 4.76 12.57 8.15
N ARG A 274 6.06 12.32 8.02
CA ARG A 274 6.74 12.25 6.71
C ARG A 274 6.19 11.13 5.82
N MET A 275 5.76 10.01 6.39
CA MET A 275 5.14 8.93 5.64
C MET A 275 3.71 9.28 5.20
N LEU A 276 2.95 9.98 6.04
CA LEU A 276 1.56 10.37 5.78
C LEU A 276 1.44 11.47 4.71
N VAL A 277 2.32 12.48 4.73
CA VAL A 277 2.30 13.54 3.71
C VAL A 277 2.53 13.01 2.30
N ARG A 278 3.27 11.89 2.17
CA ARG A 278 3.52 11.25 0.87
C ARG A 278 2.26 10.64 0.26
N ILE A 279 1.23 10.40 1.05
CA ILE A 279 -0.05 9.86 0.61
C ILE A 279 -1.19 10.88 0.75
N GLY A 280 -0.87 12.17 0.85
CA GLY A 280 -1.84 13.26 0.90
C GLY A 280 -2.56 13.42 2.24
N ILE A 281 -2.01 12.85 3.32
CA ILE A 281 -2.47 13.11 4.70
C ILE A 281 -1.47 14.07 5.32
N ASP A 282 -1.72 15.37 5.17
CA ASP A 282 -0.79 16.45 5.52
C ASP A 282 -1.24 17.35 6.68
N GLU A 283 -2.47 17.18 7.17
CA GLU A 283 -3.02 17.95 8.29
C GLU A 283 -3.24 17.09 9.55
N LEU A 284 -2.17 16.89 10.32
CA LEU A 284 -2.25 16.29 11.66
C LEU A 284 -2.83 17.28 12.67
N GLN A 285 -3.81 16.83 13.46
CA GLN A 285 -4.50 17.67 14.45
C GLN A 285 -3.74 17.80 15.77
N GLY A 286 -2.78 16.92 16.00
CA GLY A 286 -1.95 16.90 17.19
C GLY A 286 -1.16 15.61 17.33
N ALA A 287 -0.28 15.58 18.34
CA ALA A 287 0.41 14.37 18.74
C ALA A 287 0.67 14.33 20.25
N ALA A 288 0.71 13.13 20.80
CA ALA A 288 1.08 12.90 22.19
C ALA A 288 2.24 11.90 22.28
N THR A 289 3.03 12.04 23.35
CA THR A 289 4.07 11.06 23.72
C THR A 289 3.95 10.75 25.19
N GLY A 290 4.01 9.46 25.56
CA GLY A 290 3.86 9.04 26.95
C GLY A 290 3.34 7.62 27.06
N SER A 291 3.20 7.15 28.30
CA SER A 291 2.55 5.86 28.57
C SER A 291 1.04 5.94 28.31
N ALA A 292 0.41 4.80 28.04
CA ALA A 292 -1.04 4.76 27.87
C ALA A 292 -1.77 5.23 29.14
N GLU A 293 -1.21 4.94 30.31
CA GLU A 293 -1.73 5.33 31.62
C GLU A 293 -1.66 6.84 31.84
N ASP A 294 -0.59 7.50 31.41
CA ASP A 294 -0.47 8.96 31.49
C ASP A 294 -1.46 9.63 30.52
N LEU A 295 -1.61 9.05 29.33
CA LEU A 295 -2.44 9.59 28.24
C LEU A 295 -3.94 9.28 28.40
N SER A 296 -4.32 8.34 29.25
CA SER A 296 -5.73 8.03 29.53
C SER A 296 -6.39 9.02 30.49
N GLY A 297 -5.63 9.92 31.13
CA GLY A 297 -6.19 10.99 31.94
C GLY A 297 -6.89 10.50 33.23
N GLY A 298 -6.56 9.30 33.68
CA GLY A 298 -7.16 8.63 34.82
C GLY A 298 -8.26 7.62 34.46
N ASP A 299 -8.66 7.54 33.19
CA ASP A 299 -9.53 6.46 32.71
C ASP A 299 -8.77 5.13 32.60
N PRO A 300 -9.45 3.99 32.71
CA PRO A 300 -8.83 2.69 32.48
C PRO A 300 -8.27 2.58 31.05
N VAL A 301 -7.02 2.13 30.95
CA VAL A 301 -6.43 1.71 29.68
C VAL A 301 -7.09 0.41 29.18
N SER A 302 -7.04 0.19 27.88
CA SER A 302 -7.48 -1.05 27.24
C SER A 302 -6.29 -1.97 26.98
N SER A 303 -6.57 -3.27 26.92
CA SER A 303 -5.60 -4.32 26.59
C SER A 303 -6.33 -5.58 26.13
N TYR A 304 -5.63 -6.41 25.36
CA TYR A 304 -6.16 -7.68 24.90
C TYR A 304 -5.08 -8.77 24.91
N PRO A 305 -5.45 -10.05 25.09
CA PRO A 305 -4.49 -11.15 25.09
C PRO A 305 -3.74 -11.24 23.77
N ARG A 306 -2.46 -11.61 23.86
CA ARG A 306 -1.59 -11.88 22.72
C ARG A 306 -1.08 -13.31 22.82
N HIS A 307 -1.25 -14.06 21.74
CA HIS A 307 -0.87 -15.47 21.64
C HIS A 307 -0.15 -15.78 20.34
N THR A 308 0.38 -16.99 20.24
CA THR A 308 0.97 -17.56 19.01
C THR A 308 0.11 -18.72 18.48
N PHE A 309 0.39 -19.21 17.26
CA PHE A 309 -0.36 -20.35 16.71
C PHE A 309 -0.16 -21.63 17.54
N ALA A 310 0.99 -21.79 18.20
CA ALA A 310 1.26 -22.95 19.05
C ALA A 310 0.31 -23.05 20.26
N GLU A 311 -0.26 -21.93 20.69
CA GLU A 311 -1.15 -21.84 21.84
C GLU A 311 -2.64 -21.96 21.44
N LEU A 312 -2.95 -21.85 20.14
CA LEU A 312 -4.31 -21.90 19.61
C LEU A 312 -5.06 -23.20 19.99
N PRO A 313 -4.48 -24.42 19.82
CA PRO A 313 -5.21 -25.66 20.10
C PRO A 313 -5.59 -25.82 21.57
N ALA A 314 -4.71 -25.40 22.49
CA ALA A 314 -4.97 -25.46 23.92
C ALA A 314 -6.05 -24.46 24.34
N ASN A 315 -6.05 -23.26 23.75
CA ASN A 315 -6.96 -22.19 24.11
C ASN A 315 -8.35 -22.35 23.47
N ILE A 316 -8.45 -22.82 22.22
CA ILE A 316 -9.74 -23.13 21.57
C ILE A 316 -10.38 -24.38 22.20
N ALA A 317 -9.59 -25.41 22.55
CA ALA A 317 -10.11 -26.58 23.25
C ALA A 317 -10.53 -26.25 24.70
N ALA A 318 -9.80 -25.37 25.39
CA ALA A 318 -10.19 -24.89 26.71
C ALA A 318 -11.47 -24.02 26.68
N ALA A 319 -11.70 -23.29 25.59
CA ALA A 319 -12.96 -22.56 25.35
C ALA A 319 -14.13 -23.50 24.99
N GLY A 320 -13.84 -24.73 24.52
CA GLY A 320 -14.82 -25.70 23.99
C GLY A 320 -15.61 -26.51 25.02
N GLU A 321 -15.46 -26.28 26.33
CA GLU A 321 -16.34 -26.87 27.35
C GLU A 321 -17.56 -25.94 27.63
N ALA A 322 -18.41 -25.82 26.60
CA ALA A 322 -19.83 -25.44 26.64
C ALA A 322 -20.27 -24.19 27.44
N THR A 323 -20.26 -23.03 26.76
CA THR A 323 -21.33 -22.01 26.88
C THR A 323 -21.53 -21.29 25.54
N ASP A 324 -22.72 -20.73 25.33
CA ASP A 324 -23.14 -19.91 24.19
C ASP A 324 -22.18 -18.69 24.04
N GLY A 325 -21.15 -18.80 23.19
CA GLY A 325 -20.08 -17.78 23.07
C GLY A 325 -18.70 -18.30 22.62
N ASP A 326 -18.66 -19.18 21.61
CA ASP A 326 -17.44 -19.86 21.15
C ASP A 326 -16.32 -18.90 20.69
N ALA A 327 -15.06 -19.32 20.88
CA ALA A 327 -13.90 -18.66 20.29
C ALA A 327 -13.86 -18.92 18.78
N VAL A 328 -13.71 -17.86 17.98
CA VAL A 328 -13.70 -17.95 16.51
C VAL A 328 -12.38 -17.45 15.95
N ILE A 329 -11.75 -18.25 15.09
CA ILE A 329 -10.56 -17.85 14.34
C ILE A 329 -10.99 -16.89 13.23
N LEU A 330 -10.40 -15.70 13.22
CA LEU A 330 -10.61 -14.69 12.19
C LEU A 330 -9.32 -14.51 11.36
N ASP A 331 -9.37 -14.90 10.10
CA ASP A 331 -8.30 -14.67 9.14
C ASP A 331 -8.53 -13.33 8.44
N VAL A 332 -7.61 -12.38 8.61
CA VAL A 332 -7.66 -11.05 7.96
C VAL A 332 -6.69 -10.90 6.78
N ARG A 333 -6.13 -12.01 6.28
CA ARG A 333 -5.35 -12.02 5.03
C ARG A 333 -6.24 -11.73 3.83
N ARG A 334 -5.63 -11.40 2.69
CA ARG A 334 -6.36 -11.17 1.44
C ARG A 334 -6.98 -12.46 0.92
N ASP A 335 -7.91 -12.32 -0.02
CA ASP A 335 -8.62 -13.44 -0.65
C ASP A 335 -7.66 -14.44 -1.30
N ASP A 336 -6.61 -13.95 -1.99
CA ASP A 336 -5.59 -14.79 -2.63
C ASP A 336 -4.80 -15.63 -1.63
N GLU A 337 -4.41 -15.04 -0.49
CA GLU A 337 -3.69 -15.72 0.57
C GLU A 337 -4.55 -16.76 1.29
N TYR A 338 -5.84 -16.46 1.50
CA TYR A 338 -6.79 -17.39 2.11
C TYR A 338 -7.10 -18.57 1.17
N ALA A 339 -7.33 -18.29 -0.12
CA ALA A 339 -7.60 -19.32 -1.13
C ALA A 339 -6.42 -20.28 -1.32
N ALA A 340 -5.18 -19.80 -1.19
CA ALA A 340 -3.98 -20.64 -1.26
C ALA A 340 -3.86 -21.64 -0.09
N GLY A 341 -4.47 -21.33 1.05
CA GLY A 341 -4.52 -22.20 2.23
C GLY A 341 -4.85 -21.42 3.50
N HIS A 342 -5.66 -22.00 4.37
CA HIS A 342 -6.17 -21.36 5.59
C HIS A 342 -6.44 -22.39 6.70
N ILE A 343 -6.73 -21.92 7.91
CA ILE A 343 -7.13 -22.79 9.02
C ILE A 343 -8.59 -23.24 8.81
N PRO A 344 -8.91 -24.55 8.84
CA PRO A 344 -10.28 -25.03 8.66
C PRO A 344 -11.26 -24.39 9.64
N GLY A 345 -12.39 -23.91 9.12
CA GLY A 345 -13.46 -23.28 9.92
C GLY A 345 -13.17 -21.84 10.34
N ALA A 346 -12.04 -21.25 9.96
CA ALA A 346 -11.78 -19.83 10.19
C ALA A 346 -12.77 -18.96 9.41
N ALA A 347 -13.34 -17.97 10.10
CA ALA A 347 -14.03 -16.86 9.46
C ALA A 347 -13.02 -16.01 8.69
N HIS A 348 -13.39 -15.54 7.51
CA HIS A 348 -12.51 -14.76 6.66
C HIS A 348 -13.12 -13.41 6.32
N VAL A 349 -12.41 -12.35 6.74
CA VAL A 349 -12.73 -10.97 6.38
C VAL A 349 -11.39 -10.27 6.13
N PRO A 350 -10.99 -10.03 4.87
CA PRO A 350 -9.77 -9.31 4.57
C PRO A 350 -9.73 -7.97 5.32
N MET A 351 -8.56 -7.61 5.82
CA MET A 351 -8.33 -6.39 6.61
C MET A 351 -9.03 -5.15 6.04
N HIS A 352 -8.97 -4.95 4.73
CA HIS A 352 -9.52 -3.77 4.06
C HIS A 352 -11.05 -3.70 4.05
N HIS A 353 -11.75 -4.80 4.33
CA HIS A 353 -13.20 -4.85 4.50
C HIS A 353 -13.63 -4.90 5.97
N LEU A 354 -12.68 -4.94 6.92
CA LEU A 354 -12.98 -5.21 8.32
C LEU A 354 -13.95 -4.19 8.92
N LEU A 355 -13.69 -2.89 8.70
CA LEU A 355 -14.53 -1.80 9.22
C LEU A 355 -15.95 -1.81 8.63
N GLU A 356 -16.09 -2.15 7.35
CA GLU A 356 -17.37 -2.21 6.64
C GLU A 356 -18.21 -3.41 7.07
N ARG A 357 -17.56 -4.46 7.57
CA ARG A 357 -18.16 -5.76 7.89
C ARG A 357 -18.09 -6.12 9.37
N LEU A 358 -17.88 -5.14 10.26
CA LEU A 358 -17.85 -5.37 11.70
C LEU A 358 -19.11 -6.06 12.22
N ASP A 359 -20.27 -5.69 11.67
CA ASP A 359 -21.57 -6.26 12.05
C ASP A 359 -21.79 -7.68 11.50
N ASP A 360 -21.05 -8.08 10.45
CA ASP A 360 -21.08 -9.44 9.90
C ASP A 360 -20.22 -10.43 10.71
N LEU A 361 -19.37 -9.92 11.61
CA LEU A 361 -18.41 -10.77 12.33
C LEU A 361 -19.12 -11.67 13.35
N PRO A 362 -18.73 -12.95 13.43
CA PRO A 362 -19.35 -13.91 14.33
C PRO A 362 -19.25 -13.46 15.78
N ALA A 363 -20.31 -13.72 16.56
CA ALA A 363 -20.31 -13.45 17.99
C ALA A 363 -19.26 -14.33 18.71
N GLY A 364 -18.88 -13.92 19.92
CA GLY A 364 -17.85 -14.59 20.73
C GLY A 364 -16.48 -13.91 20.62
N GLN A 365 -15.47 -14.58 21.18
CA GLN A 365 -14.10 -14.08 21.22
C GLN A 365 -13.39 -14.32 19.89
N LEU A 366 -12.86 -13.27 19.28
CA LEU A 366 -12.23 -13.33 17.96
C LEU A 366 -10.71 -13.52 18.08
N TRP A 367 -10.21 -14.67 17.64
CA TRP A 367 -8.78 -14.98 17.52
C TRP A 367 -8.29 -14.52 16.16
N VAL A 368 -7.77 -13.30 16.09
CA VAL A 368 -7.41 -12.66 14.83
C VAL A 368 -5.97 -12.95 14.43
N HIS A 369 -5.77 -13.43 13.21
CA HIS A 369 -4.45 -13.70 12.66
C HIS A 369 -4.31 -13.20 11.22
N CYS A 370 -3.07 -13.10 10.76
CA CYS A 370 -2.76 -12.80 9.37
C CYS A 370 -1.54 -13.63 8.91
N ALA A 371 -0.76 -13.13 7.95
CA ALA A 371 0.48 -13.77 7.53
C ALA A 371 1.64 -13.66 8.53
N SER A 372 1.81 -12.52 9.20
CA SER A 372 3.03 -12.23 10.01
C SER A 372 2.76 -11.43 11.30
N GLY A 373 1.51 -11.43 11.78
CA GLY A 373 1.06 -10.62 12.92
C GLY A 373 0.79 -9.13 12.64
N TYR A 374 1.40 -8.48 11.63
CA TYR A 374 1.25 -7.03 11.45
C TYR A 374 -0.19 -6.56 11.11
N ARG A 375 -0.86 -7.23 10.16
CA ARG A 375 -2.27 -6.93 9.90
C ARG A 375 -3.12 -7.32 11.10
N ALA A 376 -2.90 -8.50 11.67
CA ALA A 376 -3.66 -8.96 12.82
C ALA A 376 -3.60 -7.98 14.01
N SER A 377 -2.48 -7.30 14.27
CA SER A 377 -2.41 -6.29 15.32
C SER A 377 -3.29 -5.07 15.04
N ILE A 378 -3.34 -4.61 13.79
CA ILE A 378 -4.21 -3.50 13.39
C ILE A 378 -5.68 -3.92 13.55
N ALA A 379 -6.03 -5.12 13.08
CA ALA A 379 -7.38 -5.66 13.19
C ALA A 379 -7.79 -5.79 14.65
N ALA A 380 -6.91 -6.31 15.51
CA ALA A 380 -7.16 -6.43 16.92
C ALA A 380 -7.50 -5.06 17.56
N SER A 381 -6.74 -4.02 17.22
CA SER A 381 -7.04 -2.66 17.72
C SER A 381 -8.38 -2.11 17.23
N LEU A 382 -8.76 -2.39 15.98
CA LEU A 382 -10.05 -1.95 15.42
C LEU A 382 -11.23 -2.71 16.03
N LEU A 383 -11.05 -4.01 16.29
CA LEU A 383 -12.04 -4.86 16.95
C LEU A 383 -12.24 -4.44 18.41
N ASP A 384 -11.15 -4.21 19.15
CA ASP A 384 -11.20 -3.69 20.52
C ASP A 384 -11.88 -2.32 20.58
N ARG A 385 -11.50 -1.40 19.68
CA ARG A 385 -12.16 -0.09 19.52
C ARG A 385 -13.67 -0.21 19.25
N ALA A 386 -14.09 -1.25 18.54
CA ALA A 386 -15.50 -1.55 18.27
C ALA A 386 -16.20 -2.30 19.42
N GLY A 387 -15.51 -2.57 20.53
CA GLY A 387 -16.03 -3.28 21.69
C GLY A 387 -16.16 -4.79 21.51
N ARG A 388 -15.41 -5.38 20.57
CA ARG A 388 -15.36 -6.84 20.36
C ARG A 388 -14.32 -7.47 21.28
N ASP A 389 -14.65 -8.63 21.85
CA ASP A 389 -13.69 -9.46 22.58
C ASP A 389 -12.71 -10.07 21.58
N VAL A 390 -11.42 -9.75 21.73
CA VAL A 390 -10.39 -10.08 20.74
C VAL A 390 -9.15 -10.66 21.39
N VAL A 391 -8.55 -11.61 20.69
CA VAL A 391 -7.24 -12.18 20.97
C VAL A 391 -6.36 -11.97 19.74
N PHE A 392 -5.22 -11.31 19.94
CA PHE A 392 -4.26 -11.07 18.88
C PHE A 392 -3.30 -12.26 18.71
N VAL A 393 -3.31 -12.90 17.55
CA VAL A 393 -2.31 -13.92 17.18
C VAL A 393 -1.11 -13.24 16.51
N ASP A 394 -0.02 -13.13 17.25
CA ASP A 394 1.24 -12.49 16.84
C ASP A 394 2.28 -13.51 16.41
N ASP A 395 2.12 -14.04 15.20
CA ASP A 395 2.95 -15.14 14.70
C ASP A 395 3.00 -15.17 13.16
N ASP A 396 3.95 -15.93 12.61
CA ASP A 396 4.00 -16.23 11.17
C ASP A 396 3.04 -17.37 10.82
N PHE A 397 2.26 -17.20 9.76
CA PHE A 397 1.32 -18.21 9.29
C PHE A 397 2.01 -19.52 8.88
N SER A 398 3.29 -19.47 8.50
CA SER A 398 4.08 -20.69 8.26
C SER A 398 4.12 -21.60 9.48
N ASN A 399 4.07 -21.06 10.70
CA ASN A 399 4.06 -21.87 11.92
C ASN A 399 2.74 -22.64 12.08
N ALA A 400 1.61 -22.08 11.63
CA ALA A 400 0.35 -22.82 11.55
C ALA A 400 0.41 -23.94 10.49
N VAL A 401 1.09 -23.68 9.38
CA VAL A 401 1.33 -24.69 8.32
C VAL A 401 2.19 -25.83 8.87
N ASP A 402 3.33 -25.50 9.48
CA ASP A 402 4.27 -26.48 10.05
C ASP A 402 3.65 -27.30 11.19
N ALA A 403 2.70 -26.72 11.94
CA ALA A 403 1.92 -27.40 12.96
C ALA A 403 0.79 -28.28 12.40
N GLY A 404 0.59 -28.31 11.07
CA GLY A 404 -0.47 -29.10 10.43
C GLY A 404 -1.89 -28.58 10.70
N MET A 405 -2.02 -27.29 11.02
CA MET A 405 -3.30 -26.64 11.35
C MET A 405 -4.07 -26.13 10.13
N THR A 406 -3.49 -26.24 8.93
CA THR A 406 -4.01 -25.58 7.72
C THR A 406 -4.44 -26.59 6.67
N THR A 407 -5.38 -26.21 5.81
CA THR A 407 -5.62 -26.90 4.55
C THR A 407 -4.59 -26.48 3.51
N HIS A 408 -4.14 -27.41 2.68
CA HIS A 408 -3.46 -27.08 1.43
C HIS A 408 -4.50 -27.02 0.29
N ALA A 409 -4.39 -26.03 -0.59
CA ALA A 409 -5.03 -26.11 -1.90
C ALA A 409 -4.45 -27.35 -2.63
N SER A 410 -5.33 -28.28 -3.02
CA SER A 410 -4.99 -29.49 -3.77
C SER A 410 -4.58 -29.20 -5.21
#